data_AF-A0A4U3AP06-F1
#
_entry.id   AF-A0A4U3AP06-F1
#
_cell.length_a   1.000
_cell.length_b   1.000
_cell.length_c   1.000
_cell.angle_alpha   90.00
_cell.angle_beta   90.00
_cell.angle_gamma   90.00
#
_symmetry.space_group_name_H-M   'P 1'
#
loop_
_entity.id
_entity.type
_entity.pdbx_description
1 polymer ?
#
loop_
_entity_poly.entity_id
_entity_poly.type
_entity_poly.pdbx_seq_one_letter_code
_entity_poly.pdbx_strand_id
1 'polypeptide(L)'
;MEVLHREGFAVKKDNRGRRQYTENDIMVIEKLIELSKHDGMTLEKAAKMIAQQIEKINPDLIKEDPKETDLIPFHIQEQLQQQYGVMAQEMNQSMLAMEKRLSEQAKQSNEEIKASVESHNERVEKRLEARDETLMKTLREMQETKRMMQEFRDEVAASKEKKKPWWRFW
;
A
#
# COMPACT_ATOMS: atom_id res chain seq x y z
N MET A 1 -9.49 32.18 12.44
CA MET A 1 -10.01 33.31 11.65
C MET A 1 -9.74 34.67 12.26
N GLU A 2 -10.01 34.90 13.55
CA GLU A 2 -9.74 36.23 14.17
C GLU A 2 -8.26 36.65 14.10
N VAL A 3 -7.34 35.70 14.32
CA VAL A 3 -5.90 35.95 14.24
C VAL A 3 -5.47 36.34 12.82
N LEU A 4 -5.93 35.62 11.80
CA LEU A 4 -5.69 35.97 10.39
C LEU A 4 -6.28 37.34 10.03
N HIS A 5 -7.45 37.67 10.59
CA HIS A 5 -8.10 38.96 10.34
C HIS A 5 -7.33 40.14 10.94
N ARG A 6 -6.74 39.96 12.13
CA ARG A 6 -5.85 40.95 12.77
C ARG A 6 -4.59 41.20 11.95
N GLU A 7 -4.09 40.18 11.27
CA GLU A 7 -2.92 40.25 10.39
C GLU A 7 -3.26 40.65 8.94
N GLY A 8 -4.50 41.11 8.68
CA GLY A 8 -4.88 41.71 7.39
C GLY A 8 -5.61 40.78 6.40
N PHE A 9 -5.90 39.53 6.77
CA PHE A 9 -6.66 38.61 5.92
C PHE A 9 -8.17 38.87 6.01
N ALA A 10 -8.81 39.18 4.88
CA ALA A 10 -10.24 39.42 4.80
C ALA A 10 -10.95 38.30 4.03
N VAL A 11 -11.92 37.66 4.68
CA VAL A 11 -12.83 36.71 4.00
C VAL A 11 -13.99 37.48 3.40
N LYS A 12 -14.34 37.15 2.16
CA LYS A 12 -15.49 37.71 1.46
C LYS A 12 -16.78 37.46 2.24
N LYS A 13 -17.69 38.43 2.20
CA LYS A 13 -19.05 38.29 2.75
C LYS A 13 -20.07 38.16 1.63
N ASP A 14 -21.06 37.31 1.82
CA ASP A 14 -22.21 37.19 0.92
C ASP A 14 -23.11 38.44 1.00
N ASN A 15 -24.08 38.55 0.10
CA ASN A 15 -25.04 39.67 0.06
C ASN A 15 -25.94 39.76 1.32
N ARG A 16 -25.84 38.79 2.24
CA ARG A 16 -26.54 38.74 3.53
C ARG A 16 -25.59 38.97 4.71
N GLY A 17 -24.34 39.35 4.45
CA GLY A 17 -23.31 39.64 5.46
C GLY A 17 -22.67 38.39 6.10
N ARG A 18 -22.96 37.19 5.62
CA ARG A 18 -22.36 35.93 6.11
C ARG A 18 -21.02 35.69 5.43
N ARG A 19 -20.07 35.08 6.14
CA ARG A 19 -18.75 34.74 5.58
C ARG A 19 -18.89 33.69 4.49
N GLN A 20 -18.30 33.95 3.33
CA GLN A 20 -18.20 33.03 2.20
C GLN A 20 -16.74 32.61 2.05
N TYR A 21 -16.45 31.34 2.32
CA TYR A 21 -15.11 30.80 2.18
C TYR A 21 -14.91 30.27 0.76
N THR A 22 -13.81 30.66 0.15
CA THR A 22 -13.30 30.18 -1.14
C THR A 22 -12.24 29.09 -0.91
N GLU A 23 -11.85 28.38 -1.98
CA GLU A 23 -10.76 27.41 -1.90
C GLU A 23 -9.46 28.03 -1.39
N ASN A 24 -9.20 29.30 -1.74
CA ASN A 24 -8.06 30.05 -1.22
C ASN A 24 -8.15 30.26 0.30
N ASP A 25 -9.34 30.57 0.83
CA ASP A 25 -9.55 30.70 2.27
C ASP A 25 -9.29 29.37 3.00
N ILE A 26 -9.69 28.25 2.40
CA ILE A 26 -9.44 26.90 2.96
C ILE A 26 -7.94 26.60 2.98
N MET A 27 -7.21 26.84 1.87
CA MET A 27 -5.76 26.65 1.81
C MET A 27 -5.01 27.47 2.86
N VAL A 28 -5.41 28.73 3.06
CA VAL A 28 -4.82 29.61 4.08
C VAL A 28 -5.04 29.06 5.49
N ILE A 29 -6.24 28.53 5.78
CA ILE A 29 -6.57 27.94 7.08
C ILE A 29 -5.80 26.64 7.31
N GLU A 30 -5.71 25.78 6.30
CA GLU A 30 -4.91 24.54 6.37
C GLU A 30 -3.44 24.84 6.62
N LYS A 31 -2.89 25.84 5.92
CA LYS A 31 -1.51 26.25 6.11
C LYS A 31 -1.26 26.80 7.50
N LEU A 32 -2.21 27.56 8.05
CA LEU A 32 -2.14 28.05 9.42
C LEU A 32 -2.10 26.90 10.43
N ILE A 33 -2.95 25.87 10.24
CA ILE A 33 -2.98 24.67 11.08
C ILE A 33 -1.66 23.90 10.99
N GLU A 34 -1.14 23.69 9.78
CA GLU A 34 0.14 23.01 9.57
C GLU A 34 1.28 23.73 10.29
N LEU A 35 1.37 25.05 10.10
CA LEU A 35 2.39 25.88 10.72
C LEU A 35 2.28 25.86 12.25
N SER A 36 1.06 25.90 12.80
CA SER A 36 0.84 25.84 14.25
C SER A 36 1.25 24.53 14.91
N LYS A 37 1.48 23.45 14.14
CA LYS A 37 1.94 22.15 14.67
C LYS A 37 3.46 22.09 14.90
N HIS A 38 4.23 23.05 14.38
CA HIS A 38 5.68 23.06 14.59
C HIS A 38 6.04 23.60 15.98
N ASP A 39 6.94 22.91 16.69
CA ASP A 39 7.42 23.31 18.01
C ASP A 39 8.01 24.73 17.98
N GLY A 40 7.53 25.60 18.88
CA GLY A 40 7.94 27.00 18.96
C GLY A 40 7.22 27.96 17.99
N MET A 41 6.16 27.50 17.30
CA MET A 41 5.32 28.36 16.48
C MET A 41 4.05 28.79 17.23
N THR A 42 3.83 30.10 17.36
CA THR A 42 2.55 30.64 17.86
C THR A 42 1.61 30.92 16.69
N LEU A 43 0.30 30.89 16.97
CA LEU A 43 -0.73 31.10 15.97
C LEU A 43 -0.61 32.48 15.30
N GLU A 44 -0.20 33.50 16.05
CA GLU A 44 0.04 34.86 15.57
C GLU A 44 1.24 34.92 14.63
N LYS A 45 2.34 34.23 14.97
CA LYS A 45 3.54 34.18 14.14
C LYS A 45 3.27 33.47 12.81
N ALA A 46 2.52 32.38 12.85
CA ALA A 46 2.08 31.65 11.66
C ALA A 46 1.17 32.53 10.78
N ALA A 47 0.19 33.24 11.37
CA ALA A 47 -0.68 34.16 10.65
C ALA A 47 0.09 35.30 9.99
N LYS A 48 1.07 35.90 10.70
CA LYS A 48 1.95 36.94 10.17
C LYS A 48 2.80 36.46 9.00
N MET A 49 3.34 35.23 9.07
CA MET A 49 4.09 34.63 7.96
C MET A 49 3.22 34.44 6.72
N ILE A 50 1.99 33.98 6.90
CA ILE A 50 1.03 33.80 5.80
C ILE A 50 0.65 35.16 5.20
N ALA A 51 0.36 36.17 6.02
CA ALA A 51 0.04 37.52 5.56
C ALA A 51 1.18 38.13 4.72
N GLN A 52 2.44 37.99 5.18
CA GLN A 52 3.62 38.43 4.42
C GLN A 52 3.80 37.67 3.10
N GLN A 53 3.44 36.39 3.06
CA GLN A 53 3.53 35.59 1.85
C GLN A 53 2.47 36.00 0.83
N ILE A 54 1.26 36.34 1.29
CA ILE A 54 0.19 36.90 0.44
C ILE A 54 0.58 38.28 -0.10
N GLU A 55 1.14 39.15 0.74
CA GLU A 55 1.59 40.50 0.36
C GLU A 55 2.72 40.45 -0.70
N LYS A 56 3.63 39.49 -0.59
CA LYS A 56 4.70 39.27 -1.58
C LYS A 56 4.21 38.73 -2.92
N ILE A 57 3.10 37.99 -2.93
CA ILE A 57 2.57 37.35 -4.13
C ILE A 57 1.71 38.33 -4.94
N ASN A 58 1.07 39.33 -4.32
CA ASN A 58 0.27 40.34 -5.05
C ASN A 58 0.06 41.63 -4.23
N PRO A 59 0.72 42.76 -4.57
CA PRO A 59 0.41 44.06 -3.96
C PRO A 59 -0.92 44.68 -4.42
N ASP A 60 -1.54 44.17 -5.50
CA ASP A 60 -2.72 44.79 -6.12
C ASP A 60 -4.09 44.22 -5.67
N LEU A 61 -4.13 43.20 -4.81
CA LEU A 61 -5.39 42.61 -4.34
C LEU A 61 -6.05 43.33 -3.15
N ILE A 62 -5.47 44.42 -2.64
CA ILE A 62 -6.05 45.19 -1.51
C ILE A 62 -6.92 46.38 -1.99
N LYS A 63 -7.06 46.59 -3.30
CA LYS A 63 -7.98 47.61 -3.84
C LYS A 63 -8.92 46.99 -4.87
N GLU A 64 -10.10 46.57 -4.41
CA GLU A 64 -11.23 46.34 -5.30
C GLU A 64 -11.70 47.68 -5.88
N ASP A 65 -11.28 47.99 -7.10
CA ASP A 65 -12.14 48.62 -8.09
C ASP A 65 -12.27 47.62 -9.25
N PRO A 66 -13.49 47.26 -9.69
CA PRO A 66 -13.67 46.32 -10.79
C PRO A 66 -13.40 47.06 -12.10
N LYS A 67 -12.21 46.87 -12.69
CA LYS A 67 -11.98 47.20 -14.09
C LYS A 67 -11.81 45.94 -14.91
N GLU A 68 -12.75 45.79 -15.82
CA GLU A 68 -12.79 44.85 -16.92
C GLU A 68 -11.48 44.81 -17.72
N THR A 69 -11.15 43.60 -18.19
CA THR A 69 -10.23 43.28 -19.30
C THR A 69 -8.72 43.45 -19.05
N ASP A 70 -8.12 42.49 -18.35
CA ASP A 70 -6.69 42.17 -18.52
C ASP A 70 -6.50 41.32 -19.78
N LEU A 71 -6.47 41.99 -20.93
CA LEU A 71 -5.95 41.40 -22.17
C LEU A 71 -4.43 41.30 -22.03
N ILE A 72 -3.93 40.12 -21.69
CA ILE A 72 -2.50 39.81 -21.74
C ILE A 72 -1.98 40.14 -23.16
N PRO A 73 -0.93 40.97 -23.31
CA PRO A 73 -0.35 41.27 -24.62
C PRO A 73 -0.04 39.99 -25.42
N PHE A 74 -0.46 39.94 -26.69
CA PHE A 74 -0.40 38.73 -27.54
C PHE A 74 0.99 38.06 -27.58
N HIS A 75 2.07 38.84 -27.53
CA HIS A 75 3.44 38.31 -27.52
C HIS A 75 3.78 37.54 -26.24
N ILE A 76 3.19 37.93 -25.09
CA ILE A 76 3.39 37.26 -23.80
C ILE A 76 2.61 35.94 -23.79
N GLN A 77 1.44 35.92 -24.42
CA GLN A 77 0.63 34.71 -24.59
C GLN A 77 1.35 33.66 -25.46
N GLU A 78 1.97 34.07 -26.56
CA GLU A 78 2.71 33.16 -27.45
C GLU A 78 3.95 32.58 -26.75
N GLN A 79 4.72 33.42 -26.04
CA GLN A 79 5.88 32.97 -25.27
C GLN A 79 5.50 31.97 -24.17
N LEU A 80 4.41 32.23 -23.44
CA LEU A 80 3.90 31.31 -22.42
C LEU A 80 3.47 29.99 -23.06
N GLN A 81 2.75 30.03 -24.19
CA GLN A 81 2.31 28.82 -24.87
C GLN A 81 3.47 27.95 -25.35
N GLN A 82 4.55 28.55 -25.85
CA GLN A 82 5.78 27.84 -26.21
C GLN A 82 6.45 27.20 -24.97
N GLN A 83 6.55 27.93 -23.85
CA GLN A 83 7.09 27.39 -22.61
C GLN A 83 6.26 26.22 -22.08
N TYR A 84 4.93 26.33 -22.10
CA TYR A 84 4.04 25.22 -21.73
C TYR A 84 4.21 24.01 -22.64
N GLY A 85 4.39 24.22 -23.95
CA GLY A 85 4.65 23.13 -24.91
C GLY A 85 5.93 22.37 -24.60
N VAL A 86 7.03 23.08 -24.34
CA VAL A 86 8.32 22.47 -23.97
C VAL A 86 8.21 21.71 -22.65
N MET A 87 7.61 22.31 -21.62
CA MET A 87 7.40 21.65 -20.33
C MET A 87 6.50 20.40 -20.44
N ALA A 88 5.44 20.48 -21.25
CA ALA A 88 4.56 19.33 -21.48
C ALA A 88 5.29 18.19 -22.19
N GLN A 89 6.15 18.51 -23.16
CA GLN A 89 6.96 17.51 -23.86
C GLN A 89 7.98 16.86 -22.92
N GLU A 90 8.68 17.64 -22.10
CA GLU A 90 9.65 17.13 -21.13
C GLU A 90 8.96 16.27 -20.05
N MET A 91 7.80 16.72 -19.55
CA MET A 91 7.01 15.96 -18.59
C MET A 91 6.51 14.63 -19.18
N ASN A 92 6.07 14.62 -20.44
CA ASN A 92 5.67 13.39 -21.14
C ASN A 92 6.85 12.43 -21.31
N GLN A 93 8.04 12.93 -21.68
CA GLN A 93 9.24 12.09 -21.79
C GLN A 93 9.66 11.52 -20.43
N SER A 94 9.63 12.35 -19.38
CA SER A 94 9.92 11.92 -18.01
C SER A 94 8.93 10.87 -17.52
N MET A 95 7.64 11.06 -17.81
CA MET A 95 6.58 10.11 -17.47
C MET A 95 6.78 8.76 -18.19
N LEU A 96 7.10 8.77 -19.48
CA LEU A 96 7.40 7.55 -20.25
C LEU A 96 8.63 6.81 -19.70
N ALA A 97 9.70 7.54 -19.35
CA ALA A 97 10.89 6.96 -18.75
C ALA A 97 10.58 6.35 -17.36
N MET A 98 9.77 7.04 -16.56
CA MET A 98 9.32 6.55 -15.27
C MET A 98 8.45 5.29 -15.41
N GLU A 99 7.50 5.29 -16.33
CA GLU A 99 6.63 4.14 -16.63
C GLU A 99 7.46 2.93 -17.05
N LYS A 100 8.44 3.13 -17.94
CA LYS A 100 9.34 2.05 -18.36
C LYS A 100 10.13 1.48 -17.19
N ARG A 101 10.68 2.33 -16.31
CA ARG A 101 11.40 1.88 -15.10
C ARG A 101 10.50 1.11 -14.14
N LEU A 102 9.28 1.58 -13.91
CA LEU A 102 8.31 0.89 -13.06
C LEU A 102 7.91 -0.46 -13.64
N SER A 103 7.71 -0.52 -14.96
CA SER A 103 7.41 -1.77 -15.68
C SER A 103 8.55 -2.78 -15.56
N GLU A 104 9.80 -2.35 -15.78
CA GLU A 104 10.99 -3.20 -15.63
C GLU A 104 11.14 -3.71 -14.19
N GLN A 105 10.96 -2.82 -13.20
CA GLN A 105 11.02 -3.18 -11.78
C GLN A 105 9.90 -4.16 -11.38
N ALA A 106 8.68 -3.96 -11.90
CA ALA A 106 7.57 -4.86 -11.67
C ALA A 106 7.82 -6.24 -12.29
N LYS A 107 8.41 -6.29 -13.49
CA LYS A 107 8.80 -7.54 -14.14
C LYS A 107 9.85 -8.29 -13.34
N GLN A 108 10.92 -7.60 -12.91
CA GLN A 108 11.96 -8.20 -12.08
C GLN A 108 11.41 -8.75 -10.76
N SER A 109 10.60 -7.94 -10.06
CA SER A 109 9.94 -8.36 -8.82
C SER A 109 9.06 -9.60 -9.02
N ASN A 110 8.29 -9.63 -10.11
CA ASN A 110 7.46 -10.80 -10.45
C ASN A 110 8.31 -12.04 -10.75
N GLU A 111 9.44 -11.90 -11.44
CA GLU A 111 10.36 -13.01 -11.71
C GLU A 111 10.97 -13.55 -10.41
N GLU A 112 11.39 -12.69 -9.49
CA GLU A 112 11.92 -13.06 -8.18
C GLU A 112 10.87 -13.77 -7.31
N ILE A 113 9.64 -13.25 -7.27
CA ILE A 113 8.51 -13.87 -6.57
C ILE A 113 8.22 -15.25 -7.17
N LYS A 114 8.17 -15.36 -8.50
CA LYS A 114 7.92 -16.62 -9.19
C LYS A 114 8.98 -17.66 -8.84
N ALA A 115 10.26 -17.30 -8.92
CA ALA A 115 11.37 -18.20 -8.58
C ALA A 115 11.31 -18.64 -7.11
N SER A 116 10.97 -17.72 -6.20
CA SER A 116 10.80 -18.02 -4.77
C SER A 116 9.65 -19.00 -4.52
N VAL A 117 8.51 -18.79 -5.18
CA VAL A 117 7.33 -19.67 -5.08
C VAL A 117 7.62 -21.05 -5.65
N GLU A 118 8.28 -21.14 -6.80
CA GLU A 118 8.68 -22.42 -7.40
C GLU A 118 9.64 -23.19 -6.48
N SER A 119 10.66 -22.53 -5.94
CA SER A 119 11.59 -23.14 -4.97
C SER A 119 10.87 -23.61 -3.70
N HIS A 120 9.91 -22.83 -3.22
CA HIS A 120 9.10 -23.21 -2.06
C HIS A 120 8.24 -24.43 -2.36
N ASN A 121 7.55 -24.46 -3.49
CA ASN A 121 6.70 -25.57 -3.90
C ASN A 121 7.51 -26.87 -4.06
N GLU A 122 8.69 -26.82 -4.69
CA GLU A 122 9.56 -27.99 -4.82
C GLU A 122 9.95 -28.57 -3.45
N ARG A 123 10.23 -27.70 -2.46
CA ARG A 123 10.52 -28.15 -1.09
C ARG A 123 9.31 -28.77 -0.42
N VAL A 124 8.12 -28.20 -0.63
CA VAL A 124 6.87 -28.75 -0.07
C VAL A 124 6.59 -30.12 -0.68
N GLU A 125 6.72 -30.25 -1.99
CA GLU A 125 6.49 -31.51 -2.71
C GLU A 125 7.44 -32.61 -2.24
N LYS A 126 8.75 -32.34 -2.16
CA LYS A 126 9.73 -33.30 -1.58
C LYS A 126 9.39 -33.72 -0.16
N ARG A 127 8.89 -32.80 0.68
CA ARG A 127 8.47 -33.13 2.05
C ARG A 127 7.20 -33.98 2.08
N LEU A 128 6.28 -33.76 1.14
CA LEU A 128 5.08 -34.57 0.99
C LEU A 128 5.44 -35.98 0.53
N GLU A 129 6.28 -36.11 -0.49
CA GLU A 129 6.76 -37.42 -0.98
C GLU A 129 7.47 -38.21 0.13
N ALA A 130 8.40 -37.59 0.87
CA ALA A 130 9.10 -38.24 1.97
C ALA A 130 8.14 -38.69 3.09
N ARG A 131 7.12 -37.89 3.38
CA ARG A 131 6.08 -38.25 4.35
C ARG A 131 5.26 -39.44 3.85
N ASP A 132 4.84 -39.42 2.59
CA ASP A 132 4.05 -40.50 2.00
C ASP A 132 4.85 -41.81 1.92
N GLU A 133 6.13 -41.75 1.57
CA GLU A 133 7.03 -42.90 1.61
C GLU A 133 7.13 -43.49 3.02
N THR A 134 7.32 -42.62 4.03
CA THR A 134 7.37 -43.04 5.44
C THR A 134 6.04 -43.67 5.88
N LEU A 135 4.90 -43.09 5.48
CA LEU A 135 3.59 -43.64 5.78
C LEU A 135 3.38 -45.01 5.12
N MET A 136 3.78 -45.16 3.86
CA MET A 136 3.66 -46.44 3.15
C MET A 136 4.57 -47.52 3.76
N LYS A 137 5.78 -47.15 4.21
CA LYS A 137 6.68 -48.07 4.92
C LYS A 137 6.07 -48.55 6.23
N THR A 138 5.61 -47.62 7.07
CA THR A 138 4.96 -47.96 8.35
C THR A 138 3.68 -48.78 8.16
N LEU A 139 2.89 -48.50 7.11
CA LEU A 139 1.72 -49.31 6.76
C LEU A 139 2.09 -50.75 6.41
N ARG A 140 3.17 -50.96 5.63
CA ARG A 140 3.67 -52.31 5.30
C ARG A 140 4.16 -53.05 6.53
N GLU A 141 4.99 -52.41 7.36
CA GLU A 141 5.50 -52.99 8.61
C GLU A 141 4.35 -53.39 9.55
N MET A 142 3.31 -52.56 9.66
CA MET A 142 2.12 -52.87 10.44
C MET A 142 1.33 -54.06 9.87
N GLN A 143 1.22 -54.17 8.55
CA GLN A 143 0.57 -55.32 7.90
C GLN A 143 1.37 -56.62 8.12
N GLU A 144 2.70 -56.57 8.01
CA GLU A 144 3.59 -57.70 8.27
C GLU A 144 3.51 -58.14 9.74
N THR A 145 3.54 -57.20 10.68
CA THR A 145 3.37 -57.47 12.11
C THR A 145 2.01 -58.12 12.40
N LYS A 146 0.94 -57.63 11.75
CA LYS A 146 -0.39 -58.22 11.86
C LYS A 146 -0.42 -59.66 11.34
N ARG A 147 0.26 -59.95 10.23
CA ARG A 147 0.37 -61.30 9.66
C ARG A 147 1.13 -62.24 10.61
N MET A 148 2.29 -61.81 11.11
CA MET A 148 3.10 -62.60 12.05
C MET A 148 2.33 -62.91 13.34
N MET A 149 1.58 -61.93 13.88
CA MET A 149 0.72 -62.17 15.04
C MET A 149 -0.40 -63.17 14.76
N GLN A 150 -0.96 -63.15 13.55
CA GLN A 150 -2.00 -64.11 13.14
C GLN A 150 -1.42 -65.52 13.01
N GLU A 151 -0.28 -65.67 12.32
CA GLU A 151 0.45 -66.93 12.19
C GLU A 151 0.79 -67.51 13.57
N PHE A 152 1.31 -66.68 14.48
CA PHE A 152 1.60 -67.09 15.86
C PHE A 152 0.34 -67.56 16.61
N ARG A 153 -0.80 -66.87 16.44
CA ARG A 153 -2.08 -67.30 17.03
C ARG A 153 -2.53 -68.66 16.49
N ASP A 154 -2.40 -68.86 15.18
CA ASP A 154 -2.81 -70.09 14.51
C ASP A 154 -1.91 -71.28 14.92
N GLU A 155 -0.59 -71.08 15.04
CA GLU A 155 0.36 -72.08 15.56
C GLU A 155 0.06 -72.49 17.01
N VAL A 156 -0.26 -71.51 17.87
CA VAL A 156 -0.65 -71.76 19.26
C VAL A 156 -1.95 -72.55 19.33
N ALA A 157 -2.94 -72.22 18.48
CA ALA A 157 -4.19 -72.95 18.39
C ALA A 157 -3.98 -74.39 17.92
N ALA A 158 -3.23 -74.60 16.83
CA ALA A 158 -2.90 -75.92 16.29
C ALA A 158 -2.12 -76.78 17.31
N SER A 159 -1.19 -76.18 18.06
CA SER A 159 -0.45 -76.86 19.14
C SER A 159 -1.37 -77.30 20.29
N LYS A 160 -2.37 -76.49 20.64
CA LYS A 160 -3.37 -76.85 21.66
C LYS A 160 -4.28 -77.99 21.20
N GLU A 161 -4.65 -78.04 19.92
CA GLU A 161 -5.44 -79.15 19.36
C GLU A 161 -4.68 -80.48 19.32
N LYS A 162 -3.38 -80.44 19.00
CA LYS A 162 -2.52 -81.64 19.02
C LYS A 162 -2.31 -82.17 20.44
N LYS A 163 -2.36 -81.29 21.46
CA LYS A 163 -2.26 -81.64 22.88
C LYS A 163 -3.63 -81.91 23.51
N LYS A 164 -4.57 -82.52 22.77
CA LYS A 164 -5.83 -82.99 23.39
C LYS A 164 -5.49 -83.96 24.52
N PRO A 165 -5.94 -83.68 25.75
CA PRO A 165 -5.59 -84.53 26.87
C PRO A 165 -6.13 -85.95 26.67
N TRP A 166 -5.31 -86.94 27.01
CA TRP A 166 -5.59 -88.36 26.81
C TRP A 166 -6.92 -88.82 27.43
N TRP A 167 -7.40 -88.15 28.49
CA TRP A 167 -8.68 -88.42 29.16
C TRP A 167 -9.92 -87.98 28.38
N ARG A 168 -9.79 -87.30 27.23
CA ARG A 168 -10.94 -86.94 26.36
C ARG A 168 -11.35 -88.03 25.38
N PHE A 169 -10.61 -89.14 25.33
CA PHE A 169 -10.82 -90.27 24.42
C PHE A 169 -11.25 -91.56 25.16
N TRP A 170 -11.63 -91.44 26.43
CA TRP A 170 -12.18 -92.50 27.27
C TRP A 170 -13.58 -92.09 27.76
#